data_AF-A0A9X9LHW9-F1
#
_entry.id   AF-A0A9X9LHW9-F1
#
_cell.length_a   1.000
_cell.length_b   1.000
_cell.length_c   1.000
_cell.angle_alpha   90.00
_cell.angle_beta   90.00
_cell.angle_gamma   90.00
#
_symmetry.space_group_name_H-M   'P 1'
#
loop_
_entity.id
_entity.type
_entity.pdbx_description
1 polymer ?
#
loop_
_entity_poly.entity_id
_entity_poly.type
_entity_poly.pdbx_seq_one_letter_code
_entity_poly.pdbx_strand_id
1 'polypeptide(L)'
;MTLLQNCWSELLVFDHIYRQIQHGKEGSILLVTGQEVELSTVAAQAGSLLHSLVLRTQELVLQLHALQLDRQEFVCLKFLILFSLDVKFLNNHSLVKDAQEKANAALLDYTLCHYPHCGDKFQQLLLCLVEVRALSMQAKEYLYHKHLGNEMPRNNLLIEMLQAKQT
;
A
#
# COMPACT_ATOMS: atom_id res chain seq x y z
N MET A 1 -0.76 9.89 -16.56
CA MET A 1 -1.86 9.56 -15.63
C MET A 1 -2.03 8.06 -15.42
N THR A 2 -1.85 7.23 -16.45
CA THR A 2 -2.04 5.76 -16.40
C THR A 2 -1.38 5.06 -15.21
N LEU A 3 -0.11 5.36 -14.92
CA LEU A 3 0.59 4.77 -13.76
C LEU A 3 -0.12 5.05 -12.43
N LEU A 4 -0.55 6.29 -12.18
CA LEU A 4 -1.27 6.66 -10.95
C LEU A 4 -2.66 6.03 -10.90
N GLN A 5 -3.37 5.98 -12.03
CA GLN A 5 -4.68 5.32 -12.11
C GLN A 5 -4.59 3.81 -11.80
N ASN A 6 -3.45 3.19 -12.13
CA ASN A 6 -3.19 1.80 -11.77
C ASN A 6 -2.97 1.60 -10.26
N CYS A 7 -2.12 2.43 -9.63
CA CYS A 7 -1.58 2.13 -8.30
C CYS A 7 -1.99 3.07 -7.15
N TRP A 8 -2.88 4.05 -7.37
CA TRP A 8 -3.22 5.08 -6.37
C TRP A 8 -3.61 4.49 -5.00
N SER A 9 -4.42 3.43 -5.00
CA SER A 9 -4.89 2.79 -3.77
C SER A 9 -3.80 1.94 -3.12
N GLU A 10 -2.95 1.28 -3.89
CA GLU A 10 -1.79 0.54 -3.38
C GLU A 10 -0.83 1.50 -2.66
N LEU A 11 -0.59 2.68 -3.24
CA LEU A 11 0.23 3.72 -2.62
C LEU A 11 -0.39 4.25 -1.31
N LEU A 12 -1.71 4.47 -1.26
CA LEU A 12 -2.39 4.93 -0.05
C LEU A 12 -2.39 3.88 1.07
N VAL A 13 -2.67 2.62 0.72
CA VAL A 13 -2.63 1.49 1.65
C VAL A 13 -1.21 1.30 2.19
N PHE A 14 -0.20 1.30 1.32
CA PHE A 14 1.19 1.12 1.74
C PHE A 14 1.71 2.28 2.58
N ASP A 15 1.33 3.53 2.26
CA ASP A 15 1.64 4.70 3.08
C ASP A 15 1.00 4.59 4.48
N HIS A 16 -0.25 4.12 4.57
CA HIS A 16 -0.91 3.86 5.83
C HIS A 16 -0.21 2.78 6.66
N ILE A 17 0.16 1.66 6.04
CA ILE A 17 0.90 0.56 6.67
C ILE A 17 2.21 1.06 7.26
N TYR A 18 3.02 1.76 6.46
CA TYR A 18 4.31 2.29 6.93
C TYR A 18 4.14 3.27 8.09
N ARG A 19 3.10 4.11 8.07
CA ARG A 19 2.76 4.96 9.22
C ARG A 19 2.50 4.15 10.50
N GLN A 20 1.82 3.01 10.41
CA GLN A 20 1.55 2.17 11.58
C GLN A 20 2.83 1.49 12.09
N ILE A 21 3.71 1.05 11.19
CA ILE A 21 5.02 0.49 11.56
C ILE A 21 5.82 1.52 12.36
N GLN A 22 5.84 2.78 11.90
CA GLN A 22 6.53 3.87 12.61
C GLN A 22 5.85 4.27 13.92
N HIS A 23 4.52 4.12 14.02
CA HIS A 23 3.80 4.36 15.27
C HIS A 23 4.16 3.30 16.31
N GLY A 24 4.21 2.02 15.92
CA GLY A 24 4.64 0.92 16.79
C GLY A 24 3.75 0.67 18.02
N LYS A 25 2.51 1.19 18.03
CA LYS A 25 1.56 1.04 19.14
C LYS A 25 0.45 0.07 18.78
N GLU A 26 0.45 -1.09 19.43
CA GLU A 26 -0.63 -2.07 19.33
C GLU A 26 -1.95 -1.53 19.90
N GLY A 27 -3.07 -2.02 19.37
CA GLY A 27 -4.41 -1.62 19.85
C GLY A 27 -4.90 -0.26 19.36
N SER A 28 -4.11 0.48 18.58
CA SER A 28 -4.49 1.78 18.02
C SER A 28 -3.95 2.00 16.61
N ILE A 29 -4.55 2.95 15.89
CA ILE A 29 -4.18 3.35 14.54
C ILE A 29 -3.83 4.84 14.54
N LEU A 30 -2.70 5.20 13.94
CA LEU A 30 -2.34 6.59 13.68
C LEU A 30 -2.87 7.04 12.32
N LEU A 31 -3.66 8.10 12.31
CA LEU A 31 -4.08 8.78 11.09
C LEU A 31 -3.03 9.77 10.63
N VAL A 32 -3.05 10.15 9.35
CA VAL A 32 -2.11 11.14 8.79
C VAL A 32 -2.20 12.51 9.47
N THR A 33 -3.35 12.82 10.08
CA THR A 33 -3.58 14.05 10.85
C THR A 33 -2.89 14.04 12.23
N GLY A 34 -2.28 12.93 12.63
CA GLY A 34 -1.73 12.73 13.98
C GLY A 34 -2.76 12.25 15.01
N GLN A 35 -4.02 12.07 14.61
CA GLN A 35 -5.04 11.50 15.48
C GLN A 35 -4.83 10.00 15.68
N GLU A 36 -4.91 9.54 16.92
CA GLU A 36 -4.95 8.13 17.27
C GLU A 36 -6.40 7.64 17.41
N VAL A 37 -6.68 6.46 16.87
CA VAL A 37 -7.99 5.80 16.97
C VAL A 37 -7.79 4.40 17.53
N GLU A 38 -8.44 4.08 18.65
CA GLU A 38 -8.38 2.74 19.22
C GLU A 38 -9.08 1.71 18.34
N LEU A 39 -8.54 0.49 18.27
CA LEU A 39 -9.17 -0.62 17.54
C LEU A 39 -10.54 -0.98 18.13
N SER A 40 -10.74 -0.78 19.43
CA SER A 40 -12.04 -0.90 20.11
C SER A 40 -13.10 0.03 19.50
N THR A 41 -12.70 1.27 19.18
CA THR A 41 -13.55 2.28 18.55
C THR A 41 -13.89 1.88 17.12
N VAL A 42 -12.90 1.38 16.37
CA VAL A 42 -13.14 0.83 15.03
C VAL A 42 -14.13 -0.33 15.09
N ALA A 43 -13.96 -1.27 16.01
CA ALA A 43 -14.87 -2.41 16.17
C ALA A 43 -16.32 -1.98 16.52
N ALA A 44 -16.48 -0.91 17.30
CA ALA A 44 -17.79 -0.40 17.69
C ALA A 44 -18.50 0.42 16.59
N GLN A 45 -17.74 1.10 15.71
CA GLN A 45 -18.29 2.07 14.76
C GLN A 45 -18.21 1.63 13.30
N ALA A 46 -17.25 0.78 12.95
CA ALA A 46 -17.05 0.33 11.58
C ALA A 46 -18.00 -0.82 11.23
N GLY A 47 -18.55 -0.77 10.01
CA GLY A 47 -19.18 -1.96 9.42
C GLY A 47 -18.16 -3.09 9.22
N SER A 48 -18.66 -4.32 9.06
CA SER A 48 -17.85 -5.55 8.95
C SER A 48 -16.73 -5.48 7.91
N LEU A 49 -17.00 -4.89 6.74
CA LEU A 49 -16.02 -4.72 5.66
C LEU A 49 -14.82 -3.87 6.09
N LEU A 50 -15.07 -2.70 6.69
CA LEU A 50 -14.00 -1.80 7.14
C LEU A 50 -13.25 -2.40 8.33
N HIS A 51 -13.95 -3.02 9.26
CA HIS A 51 -13.31 -3.70 10.40
C HIS A 51 -12.36 -4.81 9.94
N SER A 52 -12.80 -5.67 9.00
CA SER A 52 -11.95 -6.72 8.43
C SER A 52 -10.73 -6.14 7.70
N LEU A 53 -10.92 -5.08 6.91
CA LEU A 53 -9.83 -4.41 6.20
C LEU A 53 -8.77 -3.86 7.17
N VAL A 54 -9.22 -3.25 8.27
CA VAL A 54 -8.34 -2.73 9.31
C VAL A 54 -7.54 -3.85 9.97
N LEU A 55 -8.17 -4.94 10.38
CA LEU A 55 -7.47 -6.07 11.02
C LEU A 55 -6.43 -6.71 10.10
N ARG A 56 -6.78 -6.97 8.83
CA ARG A 56 -5.82 -7.51 7.84
C ARG A 56 -4.67 -6.55 7.57
N THR A 57 -4.92 -5.24 7.62
CA THR A 57 -3.86 -4.24 7.51
C THR A 57 -2.90 -4.32 8.71
N GLN A 58 -3.42 -4.54 9.93
CA GLN A 58 -2.59 -4.72 11.12
C GLN A 58 -1.73 -5.99 11.07
N GLU A 59 -2.26 -7.09 10.51
CA GLU A 59 -1.48 -8.32 10.27
C GLU A 59 -0.24 -8.03 9.38
N LEU A 60 -0.44 -7.29 8.29
CA LEU A 60 0.66 -6.91 7.39
C LEU A 60 1.63 -5.91 8.03
N VAL A 61 1.15 -5.01 8.90
CA VAL A 61 2.00 -4.12 9.71
C VAL A 61 2.92 -4.94 10.61
N LEU A 62 2.39 -5.96 11.30
CA LEU A 62 3.20 -6.84 12.16
C LEU A 62 4.24 -7.61 11.36
N GLN A 63 3.88 -8.13 10.19
CA GLN A 63 4.81 -8.83 9.30
C GLN A 63 5.96 -7.92 8.84
N LEU A 64 5.65 -6.71 8.36
CA LEU A 64 6.67 -5.76 7.90
C LEU A 64 7.50 -5.18 9.04
N HIS A 65 6.92 -5.03 10.22
CA HIS A 65 7.67 -4.67 11.43
C HIS A 65 8.66 -5.77 11.82
N ALA A 66 8.25 -7.04 11.78
CA ALA A 66 9.15 -8.18 12.03
C ALA A 66 10.28 -8.28 11.00
N LEU A 67 10.01 -7.89 9.74
CA LEU A 67 11.03 -7.76 8.70
C LEU A 67 11.95 -6.55 8.90
N GLN A 68 11.70 -5.69 9.89
CA GLN A 68 12.44 -4.46 10.09
C GLN A 68 12.42 -3.57 8.83
N LEU A 69 11.23 -3.39 8.24
CA LEU A 69 11.05 -2.50 7.09
C LEU A 69 11.52 -1.09 7.43
N ASP A 70 12.54 -0.61 6.73
CA ASP A 70 13.07 0.74 6.94
C ASP A 70 12.58 1.76 5.90
N ARG A 71 13.11 2.99 5.99
CA ARG A 71 12.72 4.10 5.10
C ARG A 71 13.22 3.90 3.67
N GLN A 72 14.40 3.32 3.49
CA GLN A 72 15.03 3.12 2.19
C GLN A 72 14.24 2.07 1.40
N GLU A 73 13.90 0.96 2.05
CA GLU A 73 13.05 -0.09 1.52
C GLU A 73 11.65 0.46 1.22
N PHE A 74 11.05 1.21 2.14
CA PHE A 74 9.74 1.85 1.93
C PHE A 74 9.70 2.75 0.69
N VAL A 75 10.69 3.64 0.51
CA VAL A 75 10.73 4.53 -0.66
C VAL A 75 10.93 3.73 -1.95
N CYS A 76 11.79 2.70 -1.93
CA CYS A 76 12.02 1.84 -3.08
C CYS A 76 10.74 1.06 -3.46
N LEU A 77 10.04 0.50 -2.46
CA LEU A 77 8.77 -0.21 -2.67
C LEU A 77 7.67 0.72 -3.20
N LYS A 78 7.60 1.99 -2.76
CA LYS A 78 6.69 2.98 -3.38
C LYS A 78 6.98 3.19 -4.86
N PHE A 79 8.25 3.20 -5.24
CA PHE A 79 8.66 3.32 -6.63
C PHE A 79 8.29 2.06 -7.43
N LEU A 80 8.51 0.86 -6.87
CA LEU A 80 8.08 -0.39 -7.49
C LEU A 80 6.55 -0.47 -7.66
N ILE A 81 5.77 -0.02 -6.68
CA ILE A 81 4.31 0.09 -6.79
C ILE A 81 3.92 1.04 -7.93
N LEU A 82 4.54 2.23 -7.99
CA LEU A 82 4.27 3.24 -9.02
C LEU A 82 4.52 2.72 -10.44
N PHE A 83 5.59 1.97 -10.62
CA PHE A 83 5.99 1.38 -11.90
C PHE A 83 5.54 -0.08 -12.04
N SER A 84 4.55 -0.56 -11.30
CA SER A 84 4.11 -1.97 -11.36
C SER A 84 3.30 -2.34 -12.60
N LEU A 85 2.83 -1.35 -13.37
CA LEU A 85 2.04 -1.57 -14.57
C LEU A 85 2.90 -2.18 -15.69
N ASP A 86 2.32 -3.13 -16.43
CA ASP A 86 2.98 -3.73 -17.60
C ASP A 86 3.28 -2.64 -18.64
N VAL A 87 4.52 -2.63 -19.13
CA VAL A 87 5.04 -1.62 -20.06
C VAL A 87 4.17 -1.48 -21.30
N LYS A 88 3.50 -2.55 -21.74
CA LYS A 88 2.65 -2.55 -22.95
C LYS A 88 1.48 -1.55 -22.91
N PHE A 89 1.13 -1.05 -21.73
CA PHE A 89 0.07 -0.05 -21.54
C PHE A 89 0.60 1.40 -21.51
N LEU A 90 1.88 1.61 -21.82
CA LEU A 90 2.56 2.90 -21.70
C LEU A 90 3.26 3.27 -23.00
N ASN A 91 3.47 4.56 -23.27
CA ASN A 91 4.14 4.97 -24.51
C ASN A 91 5.67 4.76 -24.45
N ASN A 92 6.28 4.91 -23.27
CA ASN A 92 7.73 4.86 -23.10
C ASN A 92 8.16 3.58 -22.37
N HIS A 93 8.14 2.46 -23.10
CA HIS A 93 8.45 1.14 -22.53
C HIS A 93 9.86 1.05 -21.96
N SER A 94 10.85 1.62 -22.64
CA SER A 94 12.27 1.50 -22.26
C SER A 94 12.55 2.18 -20.92
N LEU A 95 12.00 3.37 -20.71
CA LEU A 95 12.17 4.11 -19.46
C LEU A 95 11.56 3.36 -18.26
N VAL A 96 10.35 2.81 -18.43
CA VAL A 96 9.65 2.09 -17.36
C VAL A 96 10.36 0.78 -17.03
N LYS A 97 10.79 0.04 -18.04
CA LYS A 97 11.53 -1.20 -17.86
C LYS A 97 12.86 -0.96 -17.13
N ASP A 98 13.64 0.03 -17.58
CA ASP A 98 14.90 0.42 -16.92
C ASP A 98 14.66 0.86 -15.46
N ALA A 99 13.59 1.61 -15.20
CA ALA A 99 13.21 2.01 -13.85
C ALA A 99 12.85 0.81 -12.95
N GLN A 100 12.08 -0.15 -13.45
CA GLN A 100 11.73 -1.39 -12.74
C GLN A 100 12.98 -2.22 -12.43
N GLU A 101 13.86 -2.42 -13.41
CA GLU A 101 15.09 -3.20 -13.26
C GLU A 101 16.03 -2.56 -12.22
N LYS A 102 16.25 -1.24 -12.32
CA LYS A 102 17.08 -0.50 -11.36
C LYS A 102 16.51 -0.52 -9.94
N ALA A 103 15.19 -0.37 -9.79
CA ALA A 103 14.57 -0.40 -8.47
C ALA A 103 14.67 -1.79 -7.82
N ASN A 104 14.44 -2.86 -8.58
CA ASN A 104 14.60 -4.22 -8.06
C ASN A 104 16.06 -4.51 -7.68
N ALA A 105 17.02 -4.14 -8.55
CA ALA A 105 18.44 -4.31 -8.27
C ALA A 105 18.87 -3.54 -7.01
N ALA A 106 18.43 -2.28 -6.87
CA ALA A 106 18.74 -1.45 -5.71
C ALA A 106 18.16 -2.03 -4.41
N LEU A 107 16.92 -2.52 -4.42
CA LEU A 107 16.32 -3.12 -3.24
C LEU A 107 17.01 -4.44 -2.85
N LEU A 108 17.35 -5.28 -3.83
CA LEU A 108 18.07 -6.52 -3.60
C LEU A 108 19.44 -6.27 -2.99
N ASP A 109 20.23 -5.37 -3.59
CA ASP A 109 21.55 -5.00 -3.08
C ASP A 109 21.46 -4.40 -1.67
N TYR A 110 20.52 -3.47 -1.47
CA TYR A 110 20.31 -2.83 -0.17
C TYR A 110 19.98 -3.86 0.92
N THR A 111 19.02 -4.76 0.67
CA THR A 111 18.60 -5.79 1.65
C THR A 111 19.73 -6.76 1.97
N LEU A 112 20.50 -7.20 0.98
CA LEU A 112 21.65 -8.09 1.18
C LEU A 112 22.77 -7.42 1.99
N CYS A 113 23.04 -6.14 1.76
CA CYS A 113 24.10 -5.41 2.46
C CYS A 113 23.71 -5.01 3.89
N HIS A 114 22.46 -4.60 4.13
CA HIS A 114 22.04 -4.02 5.42
C HIS A 114 21.36 -5.05 6.33
N TYR A 115 20.82 -6.14 5.77
CA TYR A 115 20.14 -7.20 6.52
C TYR A 115 20.70 -8.60 6.16
N PRO A 116 22.02 -8.84 6.26
CA PRO A 116 22.64 -10.11 5.82
C PRO A 116 22.16 -11.35 6.61
N HIS A 117 21.54 -11.14 7.77
CA HIS A 117 20.95 -12.19 8.59
C HIS A 117 19.57 -12.66 8.07
N CYS A 118 18.93 -11.88 7.20
CA CYS A 118 17.64 -12.19 6.58
C CYS A 118 17.84 -12.34 5.07
N GLY A 119 18.40 -13.47 4.66
CA GLY A 119 18.85 -13.70 3.28
C GLY A 119 17.77 -13.68 2.20
N ASP A 120 16.49 -13.82 2.59
CA ASP A 120 15.33 -13.78 1.71
C ASP A 120 14.48 -12.50 1.88
N LYS A 121 14.97 -11.49 2.63
CA LYS A 121 14.22 -10.24 2.91
C LYS A 121 13.66 -9.59 1.64
N PHE A 122 14.46 -9.51 0.57
CA PHE A 122 14.01 -9.00 -0.73
C PHE A 122 12.74 -9.71 -1.22
N GLN A 123 12.74 -11.04 -1.23
CA GLN A 123 11.60 -11.83 -1.67
C GLN A 123 10.39 -11.65 -0.74
N GLN A 124 10.62 -11.62 0.57
CA GLN A 124 9.55 -11.38 1.55
C GLN A 124 8.89 -10.01 1.37
N LEU A 125 9.67 -8.95 1.11
CA LEU A 125 9.15 -7.62 0.81
C LEU A 125 8.31 -7.60 -0.47
N LEU A 126 8.72 -8.32 -1.52
CA LEU A 126 7.92 -8.44 -2.75
C LEU A 126 6.62 -9.22 -2.52
N LEU A 127 6.62 -10.25 -1.67
CA LEU A 127 5.39 -10.95 -1.27
C LEU A 127 4.44 -10.03 -0.50
N CYS A 128 4.95 -9.16 0.37
CA CYS A 128 4.13 -8.14 1.03
C CYS A 128 3.44 -7.19 0.03
N LEU A 129 4.04 -6.89 -1.14
CA LEU A 129 3.37 -6.09 -2.18
C LEU A 129 2.15 -6.80 -2.78
N VAL A 130 2.14 -8.14 -2.83
CA VAL A 130 0.97 -8.91 -3.27
C VAL A 130 -0.18 -8.71 -2.28
N GLU A 131 0.11 -8.75 -0.98
CA GLU A 131 -0.89 -8.49 0.07
C GLU A 131 -1.38 -7.03 0.06
N VAL A 132 -0.48 -6.05 -0.17
CA VAL A 132 -0.87 -4.64 -0.37
C VAL A 132 -1.85 -4.51 -1.53
N ARG A 133 -1.63 -5.22 -2.64
CA ARG A 133 -2.55 -5.22 -3.78
C ARG A 133 -3.91 -5.82 -3.42
N ALA A 134 -3.93 -6.91 -2.66
CA ALA A 134 -5.18 -7.52 -2.19
C ALA A 134 -5.98 -6.59 -1.27
N LEU A 135 -5.31 -5.94 -0.29
CA LEU A 135 -5.92 -4.95 0.59
C LEU A 135 -6.44 -3.73 -0.19
N SER A 136 -5.66 -3.27 -1.16
CA SER A 136 -6.02 -2.19 -2.08
C SER A 136 -7.29 -2.50 -2.86
N MET A 137 -7.46 -3.72 -3.36
CA MET A 137 -8.68 -4.14 -4.06
C MET A 137 -9.90 -4.11 -3.13
N GLN A 138 -9.79 -4.65 -1.92
CA GLN A 138 -10.86 -4.63 -0.92
C GLN A 138 -11.21 -3.19 -0.48
N ALA A 139 -10.21 -2.32 -0.36
CA ALA A 139 -10.42 -0.90 -0.08
C ALA A 139 -11.22 -0.21 -1.21
N LYS A 140 -10.93 -0.53 -2.48
CA LYS A 140 -11.71 -0.02 -3.62
C LYS A 140 -13.15 -0.53 -3.59
N GLU A 141 -13.37 -1.81 -3.29
CA GLU A 141 -14.73 -2.38 -3.16
C GLU A 141 -15.52 -1.69 -2.04
N TYR A 142 -14.89 -1.45 -0.89
CA TYR A 142 -15.49 -0.67 0.19
C TYR A 142 -15.85 0.75 -0.24
N LEU A 143 -14.94 1.47 -0.89
CA LEU A 143 -15.19 2.81 -1.42
C LEU A 143 -16.31 2.82 -2.46
N TYR A 144 -16.37 1.80 -3.32
CA TYR A 144 -17.42 1.65 -4.31
C TYR A 144 -18.79 1.46 -3.65
N HIS A 145 -18.89 0.61 -2.61
CA HIS A 145 -20.12 0.47 -1.82
C HIS A 145 -20.56 1.79 -1.19
N LYS A 146 -19.64 2.54 -0.59
CA LYS A 146 -19.94 3.87 -0.02
C LYS A 146 -20.36 4.88 -1.08
N HIS A 147 -19.78 4.81 -2.26
CA HIS A 147 -20.18 5.66 -3.39
C HIS A 147 -21.60 5.37 -3.85
N LEU A 148 -21.97 4.09 -4.04
CA LEU A 148 -23.34 3.69 -4.40
C LEU A 148 -24.37 4.10 -3.34
N GLY A 149 -23.98 4.12 -2.06
CA GLY A 149 -24.80 4.59 -0.95
C GLY A 149 -24.95 6.12 -0.87
N ASN A 150 -24.33 6.89 -1.78
CA ASN A 150 -24.22 8.36 -1.69
C ASN A 150 -23.58 8.86 -0.38
N GLU A 151 -22.73 8.05 0.25
CA GLU A 151 -22.07 8.39 1.51
C GLU A 151 -20.75 9.14 1.31
N MET A 152 -20.30 9.24 0.06
CA MET A 152 -19.02 9.88 -0.29
C MET A 152 -19.19 11.39 -0.51
N PRO A 153 -18.26 12.23 -0.01
CA PRO A 153 -18.27 13.66 -0.29
C PRO A 153 -18.26 13.96 -1.80
N ARG A 154 -18.89 15.06 -2.20
CA ARG A 154 -18.82 15.56 -3.58
C ARG A 154 -17.39 15.99 -3.92
N ASN A 155 -17.01 15.87 -5.20
CA ASN A 155 -15.69 16.25 -5.72
C ASN A 155 -14.53 15.55 -4.98
N ASN A 156 -14.71 14.25 -4.71
CA ASN A 156 -13.72 13.43 -4.03
C ASN A 156 -12.79 12.76 -5.04
N LEU A 157 -11.50 13.08 -4.97
CA LEU A 157 -10.46 12.54 -5.86
C LEU A 157 -10.40 11.00 -5.81
N LEU A 158 -10.65 10.34 -4.66
CA LEU A 158 -10.65 8.88 -4.59
C LEU A 158 -11.76 8.28 -5.45
N ILE A 159 -12.90 8.96 -5.57
CA ILE A 159 -14.00 8.53 -6.44
C ILE A 159 -13.67 8.79 -7.91
N GLU A 160 -13.05 9.93 -8.23
CA GLU A 160 -12.54 10.19 -9.59
C GLU A 160 -11.53 9.12 -10.01
N MET A 161 -10.62 8.73 -9.11
CA MET A 161 -9.63 7.69 -9.35
C MET A 161 -10.23 6.28 -9.40
N LEU A 162 -11.32 6.03 -8.67
CA LEU A 162 -12.08 4.78 -8.72
C LEU A 162 -12.84 4.61 -10.05
N GLN A 163 -13.34 5.71 -10.61
CA GLN A 163 -14.08 5.74 -11.87
C GLN A 163 -13.17 5.86 -13.10
N ALA A 164 -11.88 6.13 -12.91
CA ALA A 164 -10.91 6.20 -13.99
C ALA A 164 -10.87 4.87 -14.76
N LYS A 165 -11.06 4.94 -16.08
CA LYS A 165 -10.99 3.75 -16.93
C LYS A 165 -9.58 3.18 -16.91
N GLN A 166 -9.46 1.88 -16.67
CA GLN A 166 -8.26 1.12 -16.98
C GLN A 166 -8.18 1.00 -18.51
N THR A 167 -7.45 1.92 -19.14
CA THR A 167 -7.11 1.86 -20.57
C THR A 167 -5.89 1.01 -20.80
#